data_AF-A0A381FNP2-F1
#
_entry.id   AF-A0A381FNP2-F1
#
_cell.length_a   1.000
_cell.length_b   1.000
_cell.length_c   1.000
_cell.angle_alpha   90.00
_cell.angle_beta   90.00
_cell.angle_gamma   90.00
#
_symmetry.space_group_name_H-M   'P 1'
#
loop_
_entity.id
_entity.type
_entity.pdbx_description
1 polymer ?
#
loop_
_entity_poly.entity_id
_entity_poly.type
_entity_poly.pdbx_seq_one_letter_code
_entity_poly.pdbx_strand_id
1 'polypeptide(L)'
;MDVVNGYSDHCHCLISLSSNQNIENIVQLIKGESSYWINKNCLTKEKFAWQEEYFAVSVSQSMVEQVRNYIKNQHIHHQKKTFEEEYQEFREKYNFK
;
A
#
# COMPACT_ATOMS: atom_id res chain seq x y z
N MET A 1 7.25 10.32 1.95
CA MET A 1 6.90 8.93 2.36
C MET A 1 7.25 8.77 3.83
N ASP A 2 6.37 8.21 4.65
CA ASP A 2 6.60 8.01 6.09
C ASP A 2 7.04 6.56 6.35
N VAL A 3 6.17 5.59 6.11
CA VAL A 3 6.45 4.15 6.28
C VAL A 3 5.92 3.38 5.08
N VAL A 4 6.69 2.40 4.62
CA VAL A 4 6.29 1.42 3.61
C VAL A 4 6.64 0.03 4.08
N ASN A 5 5.73 -0.92 3.88
CA ASN A 5 6.00 -2.36 4.00
C ASN A 5 4.91 -3.11 3.22
N GLY A 6 5.05 -4.41 3.06
CA GLY A 6 4.05 -5.22 2.39
C GLY A 6 4.14 -6.67 2.76
N TYR A 7 3.35 -7.46 2.05
CA TYR A 7 3.44 -8.91 2.03
C TYR A 7 3.75 -9.39 0.61
N SER A 8 3.75 -10.70 0.37
CA SER A 8 4.17 -11.28 -0.92
C SER A 8 3.35 -10.81 -2.12
N ASP A 9 2.14 -10.30 -1.91
CA ASP A 9 1.14 -9.99 -2.93
C ASP A 9 0.63 -8.53 -2.91
N HIS A 10 0.95 -7.73 -1.88
CA HIS A 10 0.50 -6.34 -1.79
C HIS A 10 1.46 -5.48 -0.93
N CYS A 11 1.28 -4.15 -1.00
CA CYS A 11 2.10 -3.18 -0.26
C CYS A 11 1.22 -2.08 0.35
N HIS A 12 1.56 -1.68 1.57
CA HIS A 12 0.96 -0.57 2.31
C HIS A 12 1.95 0.59 2.44
N CYS A 13 1.47 1.81 2.18
CA CYS A 13 2.27 3.03 2.28
C CYS A 13 1.54 4.07 3.14
N LEU A 14 2.21 4.60 4.16
CA LEU A 14 1.78 5.81 4.85
C LEU A 14 2.51 7.01 4.25
N ILE A 15 1.75 7.99 3.76
CA ILE A 15 2.28 9.13 3.01
C ILE A 15 1.73 10.42 3.63
N SER A 16 2.63 11.34 3.96
CA SER A 16 2.28 12.74 4.20
C SER A 16 2.28 13.47 2.86
N LEU A 17 1.13 14.03 2.49
CA LEU A 17 0.93 14.76 1.24
C LEU A 17 1.02 16.27 1.49
N SER A 18 1.75 16.98 0.63
CA SER A 18 1.70 18.44 0.57
C SER A 18 0.44 18.92 -0.15
N SER A 19 0.06 20.18 0.07
CA SER A 19 -1.18 20.77 -0.48
C SER A 19 -1.29 20.77 -2.00
N ASN A 20 -0.17 20.63 -2.72
CA ASN A 20 -0.11 20.57 -4.17
C ASN A 20 0.00 19.14 -4.73
N GLN A 21 -0.05 18.11 -3.88
CA GLN A 21 -0.01 16.71 -4.28
C GLN A 21 -1.42 16.13 -4.27
N ASN A 22 -1.72 15.29 -5.28
CA ASN A 22 -2.92 14.47 -5.29
C ASN A 22 -2.54 12.98 -5.20
N ILE A 23 -3.49 12.16 -4.76
CA ILE A 23 -3.25 10.74 -4.49
C ILE A 23 -2.94 9.98 -5.79
N GLU A 24 -3.66 10.27 -6.87
CA GLU A 24 -3.52 9.60 -8.17
C GLU A 24 -2.09 9.71 -8.72
N ASN A 25 -1.53 10.93 -8.77
CA ASN A 25 -0.18 11.18 -9.25
C ASN A 25 0.87 10.46 -8.39
N ILE A 26 0.67 10.46 -7.07
CA ILE A 26 1.60 9.79 -6.15
C ILE A 26 1.58 8.28 -6.37
N VAL A 27 0.39 7.68 -6.48
CA VAL A 27 0.25 6.25 -6.75
C VAL A 27 0.79 5.88 -8.13
N GLN A 28 0.55 6.71 -9.15
CA GLN A 28 1.11 6.53 -10.49
C GLN A 28 2.65 6.49 -10.45
N LEU A 29 3.28 7.42 -9.73
CA LEU A 29 4.74 7.45 -9.58
C LEU A 29 5.25 6.22 -8.85
N ILE A 30 4.63 5.85 -7.72
CA ILE A 30 5.04 4.67 -6.95
C ILE A 30 4.92 3.42 -7.80
N LYS A 31 3.77 3.18 -8.44
CA LYS A 31 3.52 1.97 -9.25
C LYS A 31 4.42 1.95 -10.50
N GLY A 32 4.56 3.09 -11.19
CA GLY A 32 5.33 3.21 -12.41
C GLY A 32 6.82 3.02 -12.19
N GLU A 33 7.42 3.78 -11.29
CA GLU A 33 8.87 3.74 -11.04
C GLU A 33 9.30 2.40 -10.43
N SER A 34 8.53 1.85 -9.49
CA SER A 34 8.83 0.52 -8.93
C SER A 34 8.72 -0.57 -9.99
N SER A 35 7.69 -0.55 -10.84
CA SER A 35 7.56 -1.53 -11.93
C SER A 35 8.69 -1.40 -12.92
N TYR A 36 9.05 -0.19 -13.32
CA TYR A 36 10.18 0.05 -14.21
C TYR A 36 11.47 -0.48 -13.61
N TRP A 37 11.77 -0.14 -12.36
CA TRP A 37 13.00 -0.55 -11.69
C TRP A 37 13.07 -2.07 -11.47
N ILE A 38 12.00 -2.71 -10.99
CA ILE A 38 11.96 -4.17 -10.79
C ILE A 38 12.19 -4.91 -12.11
N ASN A 39 11.50 -4.50 -13.17
CA ASN A 39 11.62 -5.12 -14.49
C ASN A 39 13.00 -4.88 -15.12
N LYS A 40 13.53 -3.65 -15.00
CA LYS A 40 14.86 -3.30 -15.52
C LYS A 40 15.97 -4.12 -14.87
N ASN A 41 15.83 -4.43 -13.59
CA ASN A 41 16.80 -5.22 -12.84
C ASN A 41 16.49 -6.72 -12.82
N CYS A 42 15.46 -7.18 -13.52
CA CYS A 42 15.05 -8.59 -13.59
C CYS A 42 14.89 -9.25 -12.20
N LEU A 43 14.29 -8.53 -11.24
CA LEU A 43 14.17 -9.02 -9.86
C LEU A 43 13.07 -10.09 -9.69
N THR A 44 12.26 -10.31 -10.72
CA THR A 44 11.20 -11.31 -10.78
C THR A 44 11.38 -12.17 -12.03
N LYS A 45 10.90 -13.43 -11.98
CA LYS A 45 10.96 -14.35 -13.14
C LYS A 45 10.12 -13.85 -14.32
N GLU A 46 8.98 -13.25 -14.00
CA GLU A 46 8.04 -12.70 -14.97
C GLU A 46 8.06 -11.17 -14.91
N LYS A 47 7.46 -10.53 -15.92
CA LYS A 47 7.30 -9.08 -15.93
C LYS A 47 6.41 -8.65 -14.76
N PHE A 48 6.98 -7.89 -13.84
CA PHE A 48 6.27 -7.34 -12.71
C PHE A 48 5.30 -6.24 -13.18
N ALA A 49 4.08 -6.29 -12.67
CA ALA A 49 3.09 -5.23 -12.79
C ALA A 49 2.22 -5.18 -11.53
N TRP A 50 1.81 -3.98 -11.14
CA TRP A 50 0.78 -3.82 -10.13
C TRP A 50 -0.60 -4.05 -10.73
N GLN A 51 -1.57 -4.42 -9.89
CA GLN A 51 -3.00 -4.34 -10.21
C GLN A 51 -3.38 -2.93 -10.70
N GLU A 52 -4.46 -2.78 -11.47
CA GLU A 52 -4.88 -1.47 -12.01
C GLU A 52 -5.31 -0.51 -10.89
N GLU A 53 -6.03 -1.02 -9.90
CA GLU A 53 -6.63 -0.25 -8.83
C GLU A 53 -5.65 0.06 -7.69
N TYR A 54 -6.09 0.88 -6.73
CA TYR A 54 -5.42 1.15 -5.47
C TYR A 54 -6.42 1.55 -4.39
N PHE A 55 -6.06 1.32 -3.13
CA PHE A 55 -6.84 1.73 -1.98
C PHE A 55 -6.18 2.92 -1.27
N ALA A 56 -6.96 3.95 -0.96
CA ALA A 56 -6.48 5.13 -0.24
C ALA A 56 -7.51 5.62 0.79
N VAL A 57 -7.04 5.84 2.02
CA VAL A 57 -7.84 6.39 3.12
C VAL A 57 -7.04 7.46 3.85
N SER A 58 -7.75 8.48 4.35
CA SER A 58 -7.14 9.51 5.18
C SER A 58 -6.93 9.00 6.61
N VAL A 59 -5.80 9.35 7.21
CA VAL A 59 -5.44 8.97 8.58
C VAL A 59 -5.36 10.22 9.43
N SER A 60 -6.07 10.23 10.57
CA SER A 60 -5.96 11.33 11.54
C SER A 60 -4.60 11.30 12.24
N GLN A 61 -4.10 12.47 12.65
CA GLN A 61 -2.80 12.58 13.31
C GLN A 61 -2.69 11.68 14.57
N SER A 62 -3.78 11.49 15.30
CA SER A 62 -3.83 10.62 16.49
C SER A 62 -3.64 9.13 16.16
N MET A 63 -3.92 8.71 14.92
CA MET A 63 -3.81 7.32 14.47
C MET A 63 -2.50 7.02 13.76
N VAL A 64 -1.69 8.04 13.45
CA VAL A 64 -0.45 7.88 12.68
C VAL A 64 0.46 6.81 13.28
N GLU A 65 0.70 6.82 14.59
CA GLU A 65 1.61 5.85 15.21
C GLU A 65 1.04 4.42 15.19
N GLN A 66 -0.27 4.28 15.37
CA GLN A 66 -0.94 2.98 15.22
C GLN A 66 -0.81 2.45 13.79
N VAL A 67 -1.00 3.31 12.78
CA VAL A 67 -0.87 2.93 11.36
C VAL A 67 0.58 2.59 11.01
N ARG A 68 1.57 3.35 11.50
CA ARG A 68 2.99 3.00 11.32
C ARG A 68 3.29 1.60 11.86
N ASN A 69 2.81 1.30 13.07
CA ASN A 69 3.04 -0.01 13.68
C ASN A 69 2.30 -1.13 12.94
N TYR A 70 1.10 -0.88 12.45
CA TYR A 70 0.38 -1.81 11.59
C TYR A 70 1.16 -2.12 10.29
N ILE A 71 1.68 -1.10 9.60
CA ILE A 71 2.47 -1.30 8.36
C ILE A 71 3.77 -2.05 8.66
N LYS A 72 4.52 -1.69 9.70
CA LYS A 72 5.78 -2.37 10.07
C LYS A 72 5.57 -3.87 10.33
N ASN A 73 4.43 -4.25 10.89
CA ASN A 73 4.14 -5.62 11.31
C ASN A 73 3.28 -6.42 10.32
N GLN A 74 3.18 -5.98 9.05
CA GLN A 74 2.41 -6.65 8.01
C GLN A 74 2.72 -8.15 7.86
N HIS A 75 4.00 -8.52 7.90
CA HIS A 75 4.41 -9.92 7.86
C HIS A 75 3.87 -10.78 9.02
N ILE A 76 3.65 -10.19 10.20
CA ILE A 76 3.04 -10.89 11.36
C ILE A 76 1.53 -10.96 11.19
N HIS A 77 0.91 -9.88 10.70
CA HIS A 77 -0.52 -9.82 10.42
C HIS A 77 -0.94 -10.93 9.44
N HIS A 78 -0.20 -11.07 8.35
CA HIS A 78 -0.48 -12.05 7.30
C HIS A 78 -0.10 -13.49 7.61
N GLN A 79 0.44 -13.78 8.81
CA GLN A 79 0.51 -15.15 9.32
C GLN A 79 -0.87 -15.67 9.77
N LYS A 80 -1.82 -14.77 10.02
CA LYS A 80 -3.13 -15.11 10.60
C LYS A 80 -4.32 -14.70 9.74
N LYS A 81 -4.09 -13.83 8.75
CA LYS A 81 -5.16 -13.22 7.95
C LYS A 81 -4.69 -12.99 6.53
N THR A 82 -5.51 -13.34 5.56
CA THR A 82 -5.23 -13.12 4.14
C THR A 82 -5.51 -11.68 3.72
N PHE A 83 -4.93 -11.24 2.60
CA PHE A 83 -5.25 -9.93 2.04
C PHE A 83 -6.74 -9.79 1.68
N GLU A 84 -7.39 -10.87 1.19
CA GLU A 84 -8.83 -10.83 0.86
C GLU A 84 -9.70 -10.55 2.09
N GLU A 85 -9.45 -11.23 3.22
CA GLU A 85 -10.16 -10.96 4.47
C GLU A 85 -9.92 -9.53 4.96
N GLU A 86 -8.70 -9.01 4.78
CA GLU A 86 -8.37 -7.63 5.13
C GLU A 86 -9.09 -6.62 4.25
N TYR A 87 -9.13 -6.88 2.95
CA TYR A 87 -9.83 -6.05 1.99
C TYR A 87 -11.33 -5.96 2.31
N GLN A 88 -11.99 -7.09 2.63
CA GLN A 88 -13.40 -7.07 3.02
C GLN A 88 -13.63 -6.27 4.31
N GLU A 89 -12.78 -6.42 5.32
CA GLU A 89 -12.88 -5.60 6.54
C GLU A 89 -12.70 -4.11 6.26
N PHE A 90 -11.79 -3.73 5.37
CA PHE A 90 -11.63 -2.34 4.96
C PHE A 90 -12.85 -1.82 4.20
N ARG A 91 -13.44 -2.65 3.33
CA ARG A 91 -14.67 -2.29 2.63
C ARG A 91 -15.80 -1.99 3.60
N GLU A 92 -16.02 -2.87 4.58
CA GLU A 92 -17.05 -2.68 5.60
C GLU A 92 -16.76 -1.47 6.49
N LYS A 93 -15.52 -1.36 7.00
CA LYS A 93 -15.14 -0.34 7.97
C LYS A 93 -15.17 1.08 7.40
N TYR A 94 -14.73 1.24 6.16
CA TYR A 94 -14.63 2.53 5.50
C TYR A 94 -15.75 2.76 4.48
N ASN A 95 -16.72 1.83 4.43
CA ASN A 95 -17.91 1.90 3.59
C ASN A 95 -17.58 2.09 2.10
N PHE A 96 -16.57 1.36 1.62
CA PHE A 96 -16.25 1.30 0.19
C PHE A 96 -17.30 0.46 -0.52
N LYS A 97 -17.75 0.95 -1.68
CA LYS A 97 -18.70 0.24 -2.54
C LYS A 97 -17.96 -0.79 -3.38
#